data_AF-A0A9X2EFJ4-F1
#
_entry.id   AF-A0A9X2EFJ4-F1
#
_cell.length_a   1.000
_cell.length_b   1.000
_cell.length_c   1.000
_cell.angle_alpha   90.00
_cell.angle_beta   90.00
_cell.angle_gamma   90.00
#
_symmetry.space_group_name_H-M   'P 1'
#
loop_
_entity.id
_entity.type
_entity.pdbx_description
1 polymer ?
#
loop_
_entity_poly.entity_id
_entity_poly.type
_entity_poly.pdbx_seq_one_letter_code
_entity_poly.pdbx_strand_id
1 'polypeptide(L)'
;MDREPQDRTTGTEYFMISVAAQLAGMHAQTLRTYDRLGLVTPQRTSGGGRRYSARDVELLREVQRLSQDEGVNLAGIKRIIELTNQVEELQQRVRELTSEVERLRSRYLPELSPQRSTALVVWQPRNKRR
;
A
#
# COMPACT_ATOMS: atom_id res chain seq x y z
N MET A 1 13.97 -38.78 13.97
CA MET A 1 12.67 -38.18 13.60
C MET A 1 12.85 -36.69 13.73
N ASP A 2 13.33 -36.05 12.67
CA ASP A 2 13.67 -34.63 12.67
C ASP A 2 12.39 -33.79 12.65
N ARG A 3 12.03 -33.24 13.81
CA ARG A 3 11.10 -32.12 13.91
C ARG A 3 11.88 -30.85 13.58
N GLU A 4 11.77 -30.39 12.33
CA GLU A 4 12.16 -29.01 12.01
C GLU A 4 11.23 -28.01 12.74
N PRO A 5 11.79 -26.89 13.24
CA PRO A 5 11.13 -26.03 14.18
C PRO A 5 10.08 -25.13 13.50
N GLN A 6 8.90 -25.04 14.11
CA GLN A 6 7.90 -24.04 13.76
C GLN A 6 8.39 -22.66 14.20
N ASP A 7 8.86 -21.86 13.25
CA ASP A 7 9.12 -20.43 13.41
C ASP A 7 7.79 -19.71 13.65
N ARG A 8 7.43 -19.52 14.91
CA ARG A 8 6.31 -18.68 15.35
C ARG A 8 6.85 -17.31 15.73
N THR A 9 7.29 -16.56 14.73
CA THR A 9 7.54 -15.13 14.87
C THR A 9 6.41 -14.39 14.17
N THR A 10 5.79 -13.42 14.83
CA THR A 10 4.90 -12.43 14.20
C THR A 10 5.69 -11.58 13.20
N GLY A 11 6.01 -12.17 12.05
CA GLY A 11 6.84 -11.66 10.98
C GLY A 11 6.45 -12.36 9.68
N THR A 12 6.35 -11.61 8.60
CA THR A 12 5.88 -12.04 7.27
C THR A 12 6.26 -13.49 6.95
N GLU A 13 5.28 -14.39 6.93
CA GLU A 13 5.49 -15.79 6.56
C GLU A 13 5.87 -15.88 5.09
N TYR A 14 6.99 -16.57 4.81
CA TYR A 14 7.48 -16.81 3.46
C TYR A 14 7.39 -18.30 3.12
N PHE A 15 6.76 -18.59 1.99
CA PHE A 15 6.50 -19.93 1.48
C PHE A 15 7.42 -20.27 0.31
N MET A 16 7.90 -21.51 0.27
CA MET A 16 8.60 -22.05 -0.91
C MET A 16 7.62 -22.23 -2.07
N ILE A 17 8.12 -22.30 -3.30
CA ILE A 17 7.28 -22.43 -4.52
C ILE A 17 6.28 -23.59 -4.46
N SER A 18 6.64 -24.73 -3.86
CA SER A 18 5.76 -25.88 -3.72
C SER A 18 4.59 -25.59 -2.78
N VAL A 19 4.89 -24.99 -1.62
CA VAL A 19 3.88 -24.62 -0.61
C VAL A 19 2.99 -23.50 -1.14
N ALA A 20 3.57 -22.48 -1.78
CA ALA A 20 2.84 -21.38 -2.40
C ALA A 20 1.88 -21.88 -3.50
N ALA A 21 2.32 -22.83 -4.34
CA ALA A 21 1.49 -23.43 -5.37
C ALA A 21 0.30 -24.21 -4.76
N GLN A 22 0.55 -24.98 -3.70
CA GLN A 22 -0.50 -25.70 -2.98
C GLN A 22 -1.50 -24.74 -2.33
N LEU A 23 -1.02 -23.70 -1.65
CA LEU A 23 -1.87 -22.69 -1.03
C LEU A 23 -2.68 -21.92 -2.06
N ALA A 24 -2.09 -21.58 -3.20
CA ALA A 24 -2.77 -20.86 -4.27
C ALA A 24 -3.69 -21.76 -5.12
N GLY A 25 -3.73 -23.07 -4.89
CA GLY A 25 -4.60 -23.99 -5.63
C GLY A 25 -4.17 -24.21 -7.09
N MET A 26 -2.87 -24.10 -7.38
CA MET A 26 -2.34 -24.22 -8.74
C MET A 26 -1.08 -25.09 -8.83
N HIS A 27 -0.72 -25.47 -10.05
CA HIS A 27 0.48 -26.27 -10.29
C HIS A 27 1.75 -25.40 -10.17
N ALA A 28 2.84 -25.95 -9.62
CA ALA A 28 4.10 -25.22 -9.46
C ALA A 28 4.66 -24.70 -10.81
N GLN A 29 4.36 -25.40 -11.92
CA GLN A 29 4.73 -24.95 -13.27
C GLN A 29 3.99 -23.65 -13.68
N THR A 30 2.70 -23.53 -13.34
CA THR A 30 1.91 -22.31 -13.59
C THR A 30 2.47 -21.14 -12.79
N LEU A 31 2.83 -21.37 -11.52
CA LEU A 31 3.50 -20.37 -10.69
C LEU A 31 4.81 -19.88 -11.31
N ARG A 32 5.62 -20.79 -11.88
CA ARG A 32 6.87 -20.43 -12.59
C ARG A 32 6.60 -19.59 -13.83
N THR A 33 5.53 -19.89 -14.57
CA THR A 33 5.12 -19.09 -15.72
C THR A 33 4.71 -17.68 -15.29
N TYR A 34 3.89 -17.55 -14.24
CA TYR A 34 3.45 -16.26 -13.73
C TYR A 34 4.60 -15.41 -13.18
N ASP A 35 5.52 -16.03 -12.45
CA ASP A 35 6.75 -15.36 -12.01
C ASP A 35 7.61 -14.90 -13.21
N ARG A 36 7.77 -15.73 -14.25
CA ARG A 36 8.53 -15.34 -15.45
C ARG A 36 7.88 -14.17 -16.20
N LEU A 37 6.55 -14.10 -16.17
CA LEU A 37 5.78 -12.99 -16.74
C LEU A 37 5.83 -11.73 -15.86
N GLY A 38 6.41 -11.80 -14.66
CA GLY A 38 6.50 -10.70 -13.72
C GLY A 38 5.18 -10.35 -13.05
N LEU A 39 4.24 -11.29 -12.97
CA LEU A 39 2.96 -11.10 -12.26
C LEU A 39 3.16 -11.07 -10.74
N VAL A 40 4.20 -11.74 -10.26
CA VAL A 40 4.60 -11.78 -8.86
C VAL A 40 6.12 -11.68 -8.80
N THR A 41 6.63 -10.91 -7.85
CA THR A 41 8.08 -10.76 -7.64
C THR A 41 8.47 -11.45 -6.33
N PRO A 42 8.80 -12.76 -6.36
CA PRO A 42 9.19 -13.46 -5.15
C PRO A 42 10.53 -12.94 -4.64
N GLN A 43 10.71 -12.97 -3.33
CA GLN A 43 12.04 -12.76 -2.76
C GLN A 43 12.95 -13.93 -3.14
N ARG A 44 14.13 -13.60 -3.65
CA ARG A 44 15.16 -14.59 -3.96
C ARG A 44 15.98 -14.86 -2.71
N THR A 45 16.17 -16.14 -2.38
CA THR A 45 17.07 -16.54 -1.29
C THR A 45 18.51 -16.59 -1.78
N SER A 46 19.47 -16.56 -0.85
CA SER A 46 20.91 -16.71 -1.12
C SER A 46 21.24 -18.01 -1.88
N GLY A 47 20.42 -19.06 -1.72
CA GLY A 47 20.54 -20.33 -2.46
C GLY A 47 19.80 -20.37 -3.81
N GLY A 48 19.30 -19.24 -4.31
CA GLY A 48 18.59 -19.15 -5.59
C GLY A 48 17.12 -19.64 -5.56
N GLY A 49 16.60 -20.00 -4.39
CA GLY A 49 15.21 -20.37 -4.19
C GLY A 49 14.27 -19.15 -4.21
N ARG A 50 12.99 -19.40 -4.50
CA ARG A 50 11.93 -18.38 -4.51
C ARG A 50 11.09 -18.50 -3.25
N ARG A 51 10.94 -17.38 -2.54
CA ARG A 51 10.08 -17.22 -1.37
C ARG A 51 8.93 -16.29 -1.70
N TYR A 52 7.72 -16.77 -1.50
CA TYR A 52 6.48 -16.05 -1.71
C TYR A 52 5.91 -15.68 -0.34
N SER A 53 5.57 -14.42 -0.12
CA SER A 53 4.84 -14.00 1.07
C SER A 53 3.39 -14.47 1.02
N ALA A 54 2.69 -14.39 2.16
CA ALA A 54 1.24 -14.61 2.19
C ALA A 54 0.47 -13.69 1.21
N ARG A 55 0.93 -12.45 1.02
CA ARG A 55 0.33 -11.50 0.05
C ARG A 55 0.51 -11.98 -1.39
N ASP A 56 1.69 -12.51 -1.71
CA ASP A 56 1.97 -13.06 -3.04
C ASP A 56 1.05 -14.24 -3.36
N VAL A 57 0.79 -15.11 -2.38
CA VAL A 57 -0.13 -16.25 -2.54
C VAL A 57 -1.56 -15.78 -2.82
N GLU A 58 -2.03 -14.75 -2.11
CA GLU A 58 -3.36 -14.17 -2.35
C GLU A 58 -3.47 -13.55 -3.74
N LEU A 59 -2.44 -12.81 -4.15
CA LEU A 59 -2.34 -12.24 -5.50
C LEU A 59 -2.37 -13.34 -6.58
N LEU A 60 -1.72 -14.48 -6.36
CA LEU A 60 -1.73 -15.60 -7.29
C LEU A 60 -3.12 -16.22 -7.43
N ARG A 61 -3.89 -16.33 -6.33
CA ARG A 61 -5.29 -16.79 -6.38
C ARG A 61 -6.17 -15.81 -7.16
N GLU A 62 -5.96 -14.52 -6.94
CA GLU A 62 -6.66 -13.45 -7.66
C GLU A 62 -6.39 -13.53 -9.17
N VAL A 63 -5.12 -13.62 -9.55
CA VAL A 63 -4.68 -13.79 -10.95
C VAL A 63 -5.33 -15.02 -11.57
N GLN A 64 -5.35 -16.14 -10.85
CA GLN A 64 -5.98 -17.37 -11.33
C GLN A 64 -7.48 -17.18 -11.55
N ARG A 65 -8.19 -16.54 -10.61
CA ARG A 65 -9.62 -16.27 -10.71
C ARG A 65 -9.94 -15.37 -11.91
N LEU A 66 -9.23 -14.26 -12.07
CA LEU A 66 -9.40 -13.34 -13.20
C LEU A 66 -9.10 -14.02 -14.55
N SER A 67 -8.10 -14.91 -14.57
CA SER A 67 -7.75 -15.64 -15.78
C SER A 67 -8.75 -16.74 -16.14
N GLN A 68 -9.30 -17.46 -15.16
CA GLN A 68 -10.17 -18.63 -15.39
C GLN A 68 -11.64 -18.24 -15.50
N ASP A 69 -12.13 -17.36 -14.62
CA ASP A 69 -13.56 -17.03 -14.52
C ASP A 69 -13.94 -15.87 -15.46
N GLU A 70 -13.06 -14.87 -15.57
CA GLU A 70 -13.32 -13.65 -16.36
C GLU A 70 -12.62 -13.65 -17.73
N GLY A 71 -11.77 -14.66 -18.01
CA GLY A 71 -11.06 -14.79 -19.27
C GLY A 71 -10.05 -13.67 -19.54
N VAL A 72 -9.58 -12.99 -18.50
CA VAL A 72 -8.65 -11.86 -18.65
C VAL A 72 -7.28 -12.38 -19.09
N ASN A 73 -6.71 -11.74 -20.11
CA ASN A 73 -5.35 -12.05 -20.56
C ASN A 73 -4.33 -11.70 -19.44
N LEU A 74 -3.31 -12.55 -19.26
CA LEU A 74 -2.21 -12.34 -18.31
C LEU A 74 -1.52 -10.98 -18.47
N ALA A 75 -1.43 -10.45 -19.69
CA ALA A 75 -0.91 -9.10 -19.92
C ALA A 75 -1.80 -8.00 -19.30
N GLY A 76 -3.12 -8.18 -19.38
CA GLY A 76 -4.11 -7.31 -18.73
C GLY A 76 -4.03 -7.42 -17.21
N ILE A 77 -3.94 -8.64 -16.68
CA ILE A 77 -3.76 -8.86 -15.23
C ILE A 77 -2.48 -8.19 -14.74
N LYS A 78 -1.35 -8.34 -15.45
CA LYS A 78 -0.10 -7.64 -15.13
C LYS A 78 -0.30 -6.14 -15.05
N ARG A 79 -1.01 -5.56 -16.03
CA ARG A 79 -1.27 -4.13 -16.07
C ARG A 79 -2.14 -3.66 -14.90
N ILE A 80 -3.15 -4.45 -14.54
CA ILE A 80 -4.00 -4.19 -13.37
C ILE A 80 -3.15 -4.17 -12.09
N ILE A 81 -2.29 -5.18 -11.89
CA ILE A 81 -1.42 -5.26 -10.71
C ILE A 81 -0.47 -4.05 -10.64
N GLU A 82 0.17 -3.70 -11.74
CA GLU A 82 1.04 -2.51 -11.82
C GLU A 82 0.28 -1.23 -11.45
N LEU A 83 -0.93 -1.06 -11.97
CA LEU A 83 -1.76 0.10 -11.68
C LEU A 83 -2.22 0.13 -10.22
N THR A 84 -2.60 -1.02 -9.64
CA THR A 84 -2.97 -1.12 -8.23
C THR A 84 -1.80 -0.71 -7.34
N ASN A 85 -0.58 -1.20 -7.62
CA ASN A 85 0.62 -0.80 -6.88
C ASN A 85 0.89 0.70 -6.98
N GLN A 86 0.74 1.29 -8.17
CA GLN A 86 0.89 2.74 -8.37
C GLN A 86 -0.16 3.53 -7.58
N VAL A 87 -1.42 3.07 -7.55
CA VAL A 87 -2.48 3.71 -6.76
C VAL A 87 -2.16 3.63 -5.27
N GLU A 88 -1.71 2.49 -4.76
CA GLU A 88 -1.30 2.34 -3.37
C GLU A 88 -0.14 3.28 -2.99
N GLU A 89 0.87 3.39 -3.85
CA GLU A 89 2.01 4.30 -3.68
C GLU A 89 1.55 5.77 -3.67
N LEU A 90 0.70 6.16 -4.62
CA LEU A 90 0.16 7.51 -4.70
C LEU A 90 -0.69 7.84 -3.47
N GLN A 91 -1.54 6.91 -3.03
CA GLN A 91 -2.33 7.08 -1.81
C GLN A 91 -1.44 7.23 -0.57
N GLN A 92 -0.36 6.45 -0.48
CA GLN A 92 0.62 6.59 0.60
C GLN A 92 1.29 7.97 0.56
N ARG A 93 1.65 8.44 -0.64
CA ARG A 93 2.24 9.76 -0.81
C ARG A 93 1.27 10.89 -0.43
N VAL A 94 0.00 10.77 -0.79
CA VAL A 94 -1.05 11.72 -0.40
C VAL A 94 -1.20 11.75 1.12
N ARG A 95 -1.21 10.60 1.80
CA ARG A 95 -1.27 10.52 3.27
C ARG A 95 -0.07 11.22 3.93
N GLU A 96 1.13 11.00 3.43
CA GLU A 96 2.36 11.64 3.93
C GLU A 96 2.30 13.16 3.77
N LEU A 97 1.96 13.64 2.57
CA LEU A 97 1.88 15.07 2.28
C LEU A 97 0.78 15.75 3.10
N THR A 98 -0.38 15.10 3.25
CA THR A 98 -1.47 15.61 4.09
C THR A 98 -1.04 15.72 5.55
N SER A 99 -0.30 14.73 6.05
CA SER A 99 0.25 14.74 7.41
C SER A 99 1.34 15.81 7.60
N GLU A 100 2.13 16.12 6.57
CA GLU A 100 3.10 17.22 6.59
C GLU A 100 2.39 18.59 6.60
N VAL A 101 1.38 18.77 5.74
CA VAL A 101 0.57 20.00 5.72
C VAL A 101 -0.07 20.25 7.08
N GLU A 102 -0.61 19.21 7.72
CA GLU A 102 -1.25 19.35 9.03
C GLU A 102 -0.24 19.67 10.14
N ARG A 103 0.97 19.08 10.08
CA ARG A 103 2.07 19.42 10.99
C ARG A 103 2.54 20.87 10.84
N LEU A 104 2.69 21.35 9.60
CA LEU A 104 3.05 22.74 9.33
C LEU A 104 1.94 23.69 9.81
N ARG A 105 0.68 23.39 9.49
CA ARG A 105 -0.47 24.15 9.97
C ARG A 105 -0.46 24.25 11.50
N SER A 106 -0.34 23.14 12.20
CA SER A 106 -0.30 23.10 13.67
C SER A 106 0.88 23.88 14.27
N ARG A 107 2.00 23.99 13.54
CA ARG A 107 3.18 24.77 13.96
C ARG A 107 2.99 26.28 13.84
N TYR A 108 2.31 26.75 12.79
CA TYR A 108 2.19 28.18 12.47
C TYR A 108 0.86 28.82 12.91
N LEU A 109 -0.21 28.04 13.06
CA LEU A 109 -1.53 28.53 13.50
C LEU A 109 -1.76 28.72 15.02
N PRO A 110 -0.85 28.44 15.98
CA PRO A 110 -1.11 28.74 17.40
C PRO A 110 -1.35 30.25 17.66
N GLU A 111 -0.67 31.13 16.90
CA GLU A 111 -0.71 32.59 17.11
C GLU A 111 -1.97 33.28 16.60
N LEU A 112 -2.81 32.59 15.81
CA LEU A 112 -4.06 33.14 15.28
C LEU A 112 -5.28 32.76 16.12
N SER A 113 -5.07 32.34 17.37
CA SER A 113 -6.16 32.44 18.35
C SER A 113 -6.57 33.91 18.40
N PRO A 114 -7.80 34.28 18.02
CA PRO A 114 -8.28 35.61 18.33
C PRO A 114 -8.36 35.64 19.85
N GLN A 115 -7.35 36.26 20.47
CA GLN A 115 -7.60 36.97 21.71
C GLN A 115 -8.85 37.78 21.40
N ARG A 116 -9.91 37.52 22.16
CA ARG A 116 -11.12 38.31 22.11
C ARG A 116 -10.70 39.75 22.35
N SER A 117 -10.41 40.48 21.28
CA SER A 117 -10.23 41.91 21.31
C SER A 117 -11.62 42.45 21.56
N THR A 118 -11.98 42.54 22.83
CA THR A 118 -12.87 43.55 23.37
C THR A 118 -12.24 44.93 23.15
N ALA A 119 -11.92 45.26 21.91
CA ALA A 119 -11.63 46.61 21.49
C ALA A 119 -12.94 47.17 20.95
N LEU A 120 -13.74 47.74 21.86
CA LEU A 120 -14.82 48.64 21.52
C LEU A 120 -14.23 49.77 20.66
N VAL A 121 -14.38 49.65 19.34
CA VAL A 121 -14.09 50.78 18.45
C VAL A 121 -15.26 51.75 18.60
N VAL A 122 -15.11 52.72 19.50
CA VAL A 122 -16.00 53.88 19.55
C VAL A 122 -15.75 54.69 18.29
N TRP A 123 -16.65 54.54 17.32
CA TRP A 123 -16.70 55.40 16.15
C TRP A 123 -17.19 56.79 16.57
N GLN A 124 -16.37 57.82 16.39
CA GLN A 124 -16.80 59.22 16.50
C GLN A 124 -16.74 59.89 15.13
N PRO A 125 -17.88 60.39 14.60
CA PRO A 125 -17.89 61.18 13.38
C PRO A 125 -17.34 62.57 13.64
N ARG A 126 -16.39 63.00 12.80
CA ARG A 126 -15.88 64.38 12.80
C ARG A 126 -16.88 65.30 12.14
N ASN A 127 -17.59 66.12 12.92
CA ASN A 127 -18.39 67.20 12.38
C ASN A 127 -17.50 68.40 12.02
N LYS A 128 -17.57 68.83 10.75
CA LYS A 128 -16.89 70.01 10.23
C LYS A 128 -17.72 71.28 10.51
N ARG A 129 -17.11 72.18 11.29
CA ARG A 129 -17.04 73.66 11.16
C ARG A 129 -18.33 74.47 10.87
N ARG A 130 -18.55 75.48 11.70
CA ARG A 130 -18.30 76.88 11.31
C ARG A 130 -17.99 77.74 12.52
#